data_AF-A0A956U2Y4-F1
#
_entry.id   AF-A0A956U2Y4-F1
#
_cell.length_a   1.000
_cell.length_b   1.000
_cell.length_c   1.000
_cell.angle_alpha   90.00
_cell.angle_beta   90.00
_cell.angle_gamma   90.00
#
_symmetry.space_group_name_H-M   'P 1'
#
loop_
_entity.id
_entity.type
_entity.pdbx_description
1 polymer ?
#
loop_
_entity_poly.entity_id
_entity_poly.type
_entity_poly.pdbx_seq_one_letter_code
_entity_poly.pdbx_strand_id
1 'polypeptide(L)'
;LEKKGIERYSLMMQDYGAPVGFRIATQNAGRVRSLIVQNGNAYEEGFNPESWQPIFEYWKERTPEIEEALVSGLLSLEGIRFQYTHGTRNPDGISPDNWNLDSLKMSRPG
;
A
#
# COMPACT_ATOMS: atom_id res chain seq x y z
N LEU A 1 -8.46 -19.02 9.27
CA LEU A 1 -9.91 -19.05 9.57
C LEU A 1 -10.33 -20.40 10.16
N GLU A 2 -9.91 -21.52 9.58
CA GLU A 2 -10.17 -22.88 10.11
C GLU A 2 -9.64 -23.11 11.52
N LYS A 3 -8.38 -22.75 11.79
CA LYS A 3 -7.81 -22.79 13.16
C LYS A 3 -8.57 -21.93 14.18
N LYS A 4 -9.45 -21.03 13.72
CA LYS A 4 -10.31 -20.18 14.55
C LYS A 4 -11.78 -20.61 14.52
N GLY A 5 -12.11 -21.72 13.86
CA GLY A 5 -13.48 -22.23 13.73
C GLY A 5 -14.41 -21.33 12.90
N ILE A 6 -13.87 -20.46 12.05
CA ILE A 6 -14.68 -19.53 11.25
C ILE A 6 -15.04 -20.18 9.92
N GLU A 7 -16.29 -20.61 9.80
CA GLU A 7 -16.81 -21.32 8.62
C GLU A 7 -17.43 -20.38 7.58
N ARG A 8 -18.00 -19.25 8.01
CA ARG A 8 -18.61 -18.22 7.15
C ARG A 8 -18.16 -16.83 7.61
N TYR A 9 -17.82 -15.95 6.68
CA TYR A 9 -17.25 -14.64 7.02
C TYR A 9 -17.58 -13.56 5.99
N SER A 10 -17.54 -12.30 6.44
CA SER A 10 -17.54 -11.12 5.57
C SER A 10 -16.14 -10.52 5.57
N LEU A 11 -15.63 -10.14 4.40
CA LEU A 11 -14.33 -9.49 4.28
C LEU A 11 -14.53 -8.00 4.07
N MET A 12 -13.98 -7.18 4.98
CA MET A 12 -13.75 -5.76 4.75
C MET A 12 -12.30 -5.58 4.33
N MET A 13 -12.09 -4.96 3.17
CA MET A 13 -10.77 -4.75 2.58
C MET A 13 -10.64 -3.31 2.12
N GLN A 14 -9.54 -2.68 2.55
CA GLN A 14 -9.20 -1.30 2.26
C GLN A 14 -7.90 -1.26 1.47
N ASP A 15 -7.86 -0.51 0.37
CA ASP A 15 -6.64 -0.22 -0.38
C ASP A 15 -5.87 -1.50 -0.79
N TYR A 16 -4.56 -1.58 -0.56
CA TYR A 16 -3.72 -2.77 -0.74
C TYR A 16 -4.21 -4.04 -0.02
N GLY A 17 -5.16 -3.93 0.91
CA GLY A 17 -5.85 -5.09 1.50
C GLY A 17 -6.77 -5.80 0.51
N ALA A 18 -7.21 -5.14 -0.56
CA ALA A 18 -8.09 -5.71 -1.57
C ALA A 18 -7.51 -6.95 -2.29
N PRO A 19 -6.31 -6.92 -2.89
CA PRO A 19 -5.75 -8.10 -3.56
C PRO A 19 -5.54 -9.28 -2.60
N VAL A 20 -5.18 -8.99 -1.33
CA VAL A 20 -5.07 -10.02 -0.28
C VAL A 20 -6.45 -10.61 0.04
N GLY A 21 -7.45 -9.76 0.23
CA GLY A 21 -8.83 -10.15 0.52
C GLY A 21 -9.44 -10.98 -0.61
N PHE A 22 -9.25 -10.58 -1.87
CA PHE A 22 -9.71 -11.35 -3.02
C PHE A 22 -9.03 -12.71 -3.12
N ARG A 23 -7.73 -12.81 -2.81
CA ARG A 23 -7.05 -14.11 -2.75
C ARG A 23 -7.66 -15.04 -1.69
N ILE A 24 -8.01 -14.51 -0.52
CA ILE A 24 -8.71 -15.29 0.53
C ILE A 24 -10.10 -15.70 0.03
N ALA A 25 -10.83 -14.77 -0.59
CA ALA A 25 -12.19 -15.00 -1.07
C ALA A 25 -12.24 -16.08 -2.15
N THR A 26 -11.33 -16.05 -3.13
CA THR A 26 -11.33 -17.01 -4.25
C THR A 26 -10.92 -18.41 -3.83
N GLN A 27 -10.05 -18.54 -2.82
CA GLN A 27 -9.66 -19.86 -2.30
C GLN A 27 -10.81 -20.63 -1.65
N ASN A 28 -11.81 -19.93 -1.08
CA ASN A 28 -12.93 -20.55 -0.36
C ASN A 28 -14.23 -19.77 -0.56
N ALA A 29 -14.63 -19.54 -1.81
CA ALA A 29 -15.74 -18.65 -2.16
C ALA A 29 -17.06 -19.00 -1.45
N GLY A 30 -17.37 -20.29 -1.24
CA GLY A 30 -18.58 -20.73 -0.53
C GLY A 30 -18.66 -20.30 0.95
N ARG A 31 -17.53 -19.93 1.55
CA ARG A 31 -17.45 -19.42 2.93
C ARG A 31 -17.63 -17.90 3.00
N VAL A 32 -17.54 -17.18 1.88
CA VAL A 32 -17.69 -15.72 1.83
C VAL A 32 -19.17 -15.35 1.82
N ARG A 33 -19.60 -14.52 2.77
CA ARG A 33 -20.96 -13.98 2.85
C ARG A 33 -21.09 -12.64 2.14
N SER A 34 -20.09 -11.77 2.27
CA SER A 34 -20.06 -10.46 1.63
C SER A 34 -18.63 -9.93 1.53
N LEU A 35 -18.42 -9.02 0.58
CA LEU A 35 -17.21 -8.25 0.40
C LEU A 35 -17.54 -6.77 0.56
N ILE A 36 -16.82 -6.09 1.44
CA ILE A 36 -16.87 -4.63 1.63
C ILE A 36 -15.52 -4.11 1.15
N VAL A 37 -15.51 -3.52 -0.05
CA VAL A 37 -14.28 -3.06 -0.70
C VAL A 37 -14.25 -1.53 -0.64
N GLN A 38 -13.22 -0.98 -0.02
CA GLN A 38 -12.99 0.47 0.08
C GLN A 38 -11.67 0.82 -0.60
N ASN A 39 -11.72 1.63 -1.66
CA ASN A 39 -10.54 2.05 -2.43
C ASN A 39 -9.62 0.90 -2.90
N GLY A 40 -10.16 -0.29 -3.18
CA GLY A 40 -9.34 -1.46 -3.52
C GLY A 40 -8.95 -1.54 -4.99
N ASN A 41 -7.67 -1.74 -5.29
CA ASN A 41 -7.21 -2.12 -6.62
C ASN A 41 -7.04 -3.66 -6.74
N ALA A 42 -7.43 -4.25 -7.88
CA ALA A 42 -7.29 -5.68 -8.13
C ALA A 42 -6.98 -6.01 -9.60
N TYR A 43 -6.50 -5.02 -10.35
CA TYR A 43 -6.19 -5.11 -11.77
C TYR A 43 -4.87 -4.36 -12.07
N GLU A 44 -4.17 -4.78 -13.12
CA GLU A 44 -2.83 -4.28 -13.44
C GLU A 44 -2.87 -2.84 -13.95
N GLU A 45 -3.92 -2.48 -14.70
CA GLU A 45 -4.14 -1.16 -15.27
C GLU A 45 -4.37 -0.07 -14.20
N GLY A 46 -4.64 -0.47 -12.96
CA GLY A 46 -4.77 0.43 -11.81
C GLY A 46 -3.42 0.96 -11.31
N PHE A 47 -2.30 0.43 -11.82
CA PHE A 47 -0.97 0.89 -11.49
C PHE A 47 -0.41 1.79 -12.57
N ASN A 48 0.06 2.97 -12.19
CA ASN A 48 0.82 3.83 -13.09
C ASN A 48 2.19 3.16 -13.38
N PRO A 49 2.51 2.78 -14.63
CA PRO A 49 3.71 2.00 -14.91
C PRO A 49 5.00 2.73 -14.51
N GLU A 50 5.10 4.03 -14.77
CA GLU A 50 6.31 4.82 -14.46
C GLU A 50 6.58 4.89 -12.95
N SER A 51 5.54 5.03 -12.14
CA SER A 51 5.66 5.13 -10.67
C SER A 51 5.84 3.77 -10.00
N TRP A 52 5.27 2.71 -10.57
CA TRP A 52 5.23 1.37 -9.96
C TRP A 52 6.31 0.43 -10.46
N GLN A 53 6.93 0.70 -11.61
CA GLN A 53 7.98 -0.14 -12.18
C GLN A 53 9.11 -0.46 -11.17
N PRO A 54 9.65 0.51 -10.39
CA PRO A 54 10.69 0.21 -9.41
C PRO A 54 10.22 -0.75 -8.29
N ILE A 55 8.95 -0.64 -7.88
CA ILE A 55 8.35 -1.52 -6.87
C ILE A 55 8.19 -2.94 -7.44
N PHE A 56 7.74 -3.05 -8.69
CA PHE A 56 7.60 -4.35 -9.37
C PHE A 56 8.95 -5.05 -9.57
N GLU A 57 10.01 -4.29 -9.88
CA GLU A 57 11.37 -4.80 -9.97
C GLU A 57 11.84 -5.32 -8.60
N TYR A 58 11.66 -4.53 -7.54
CA TYR A 58 11.97 -4.97 -6.17
C TYR A 58 11.21 -6.22 -5.74
N TRP A 59 9.95 -6.39 -6.16
CA TRP A 59 9.18 -7.61 -5.86
C TRP A 59 9.67 -8.84 -6.62
N LYS A 60 10.19 -8.67 -7.84
CA LYS A 60 10.76 -9.76 -8.64
C LYS A 60 12.13 -10.16 -8.10
N GLU A 61 12.98 -9.17 -7.82
CA GLU A 61 14.34 -9.37 -7.34
C GLU A 61 14.71 -8.27 -6.34
N ARG A 62 15.05 -8.69 -5.11
CA ARG A 62 15.49 -7.79 -4.06
C ARG A 62 17.01 -7.73 -4.06
N THR A 63 17.57 -6.68 -4.66
CA THR A 63 18.99 -6.35 -4.54
C THR A 63 19.19 -5.13 -3.63
N PRO A 64 20.35 -4.99 -2.97
CA PRO A 64 20.67 -3.81 -2.17
C PRO A 64 20.54 -2.51 -2.96
N GLU A 65 20.87 -2.51 -4.25
CA GLU A 65 20.83 -1.33 -5.10
C GLU A 65 19.39 -0.87 -5.39
N ILE A 66 18.49 -1.81 -5.68
CA ILE A 66 17.06 -1.51 -5.89
C ILE A 66 16.42 -1.05 -4.59
N GLU A 67 16.74 -1.73 -3.48
CA GLU A 67 16.24 -1.36 -2.16
C GLU A 67 16.68 0.05 -1.76
N GLU A 68 17.97 0.36 -1.92
CA GLU A 68 18.51 1.69 -1.61
C GLU A 68 17.87 2.79 -2.47
N ALA A 69 17.64 2.53 -3.77
CA ALA A 69 16.96 3.47 -4.65
C ALA A 69 15.52 3.76 -4.18
N LEU A 70 14.78 2.74 -3.73
CA LEU A 70 13.43 2.92 -3.19
C LEU A 70 13.44 3.66 -1.84
N VAL A 71 14.36 3.31 -0.94
CA VAL A 71 14.47 3.92 0.39
C VAL A 71 14.88 5.39 0.28
N SER A 72 15.94 5.68 -0.48
CA SER A 72 16.46 7.05 -0.66
C SER A 72 15.52 7.94 -1.48
N GLY A 73 14.66 7.36 -2.32
CA GLY A 73 13.60 8.06 -3.03
C GLY A 73 12.32 8.20 -2.20
N LEU A 74 11.53 7.13 -2.13
CA LEU A 74 10.16 7.14 -1.61
C LEU A 74 10.08 7.33 -0.09
N LEU A 75 11.05 6.82 0.66
CA LEU A 75 11.05 6.86 2.13
C LEU A 75 11.92 8.00 2.69
N SER A 76 12.52 8.82 1.83
CA SER A 76 13.18 10.06 2.22
C SER A 76 12.17 11.11 2.68
N LEU A 77 12.63 12.13 3.41
CA LEU A 77 11.79 13.26 3.82
C LEU A 77 11.11 13.92 2.60
N GLU A 78 11.83 14.05 1.49
CA GLU A 78 11.29 14.62 0.25
C GLU A 78 10.23 13.71 -0.38
N GLY A 79 10.51 12.39 -0.45
CA GLY A 79 9.55 11.40 -0.93
C GLY A 79 8.26 11.39 -0.11
N ILE A 80 8.37 11.45 1.22
CA ILE A 80 7.21 11.53 2.12
C ILE A 80 6.43 12.81 1.86
N ARG A 81 7.11 13.97 1.79
CA ARG A 81 6.46 15.25 1.48
C ARG A 81 5.76 15.23 0.12
N PHE A 82 6.35 14.57 -0.87
CA PHE A 82 5.76 14.40 -2.19
C PHE A 82 4.40 13.67 -2.10
N GLN A 83 4.26 12.63 -1.27
CA GLN A 83 2.98 11.91 -1.10
C GLN A 83 1.83 12.82 -0.62
N TYR A 84 2.15 13.85 0.16
CA TYR A 84 1.15 14.81 0.64
C TYR A 84 0.86 15.92 -0.36
N THR A 85 1.88 16.36 -1.10
CA THR A 85 1.80 17.57 -1.94
C THR A 85 1.51 17.28 -3.41
N HIS A 86 1.75 16.06 -3.89
CA HIS A 86 1.48 15.71 -5.27
C HIS A 86 -0.03 15.66 -5.57
N GLY A 87 -0.45 16.25 -6.69
CA GLY A 87 -1.86 16.29 -7.12
C GLY A 87 -2.76 17.28 -6.37
N THR A 88 -2.26 17.96 -5.33
CA THR A 88 -3.03 19.00 -4.64
C THR A 88 -3.07 20.31 -5.43
N ARG A 89 -4.13 21.10 -5.24
CA ARG A 89 -4.27 22.45 -5.82
C ARG A 89 -3.58 23.54 -4.99
N ASN A 90 -3.29 23.27 -3.72
CA ASN A 90 -2.69 24.23 -2.79
C ASN A 90 -1.70 23.53 -1.84
N PRO A 91 -0.45 23.31 -2.26
CA PRO A 91 0.54 22.62 -1.44
C PRO A 91 0.92 23.42 -0.18
N ASP A 92 0.90 24.75 -0.25
CA ASP A 92 1.22 25.63 0.88
C ASP A 92 0.14 25.61 1.97
N GLY A 93 -1.05 25.10 1.65
CA GLY A 93 -2.13 24.90 2.62
C GLY A 93 -2.00 23.62 3.45
N ILE A 94 -1.03 22.75 3.15
CA ILE A 94 -0.81 21.49 3.86
C ILE A 94 0.15 21.73 5.00
N SER A 95 -0.27 21.40 6.22
CA SER A 95 0.61 21.52 7.40
C SER A 95 1.89 20.67 7.20
N PRO A 96 3.08 21.24 7.42
CA PRO A 96 4.33 20.50 7.35
C PRO A 96 4.47 19.41 8.42
N ASP A 97 3.65 19.47 9.48
CA ASP A 97 3.63 18.43 10.51
C ASP A 97 3.30 17.05 9.94
N ASN A 98 2.54 16.96 8.83
CA ASN A 98 2.18 15.70 8.21
C ASN A 98 3.41 14.86 7.84
N TRP A 99 4.30 15.39 6.98
CA TRP A 99 5.49 14.65 6.55
C TRP A 99 6.60 14.63 7.59
N ASN A 100 6.69 15.65 8.45
CA ASN A 100 7.68 15.67 9.52
C ASN A 100 7.40 14.58 10.58
N LEU A 101 6.13 14.40 10.98
CA LEU A 101 5.75 13.36 11.94
C LEU A 101 5.89 11.96 11.34
N ASP A 102 5.54 11.78 10.07
CA ASP A 102 5.72 10.50 9.38
C ASP A 102 7.19 10.14 9.22
N SER A 103 8.02 11.09 8.78
CA SER A 103 9.47 10.89 8.67
C SER A 103 10.07 10.53 10.03
N LEU A 104 9.72 11.27 11.10
CA LEU A 104 10.18 10.98 12.46
C LEU A 104 9.82 9.54 12.89
N LYS A 105 8.61 9.07 12.58
CA LYS A 105 8.17 7.72 12.93
C LYS A 105 8.87 6.65 12.11
N MET A 106 9.08 6.89 10.83
CA MET A 106 9.75 5.93 9.94
C MET A 106 11.25 5.82 10.20
N SER A 107 11.89 6.89 10.68
CA SER A 107 13.30 6.87 11.07
C SER A 107 13.59 6.23 12.43
N ARG A 108 12.58 5.66 13.11
CA ARG A 108 12.78 4.99 14.39
C ARG A 108 13.58 3.70 14.19
N PRO A 109 14.55 3.39 15.07
CA PRO A 109 15.18 2.08 15.10
C PRO A 109 14.13 0.98 15.30
N GLY A 110 14.28 -0.11 14.54
CA GLY A 110 13.50 -1.35 14.67
C GLY A 110 14.05 -2.29 15.73
#